data_AF-A0A941URE5-F1
#
_entry.id   AF-A0A941URE5-F1
#
_cell.length_a   1.000
_cell.length_b   1.000
_cell.length_c   1.000
_cell.angle_alpha   90.00
_cell.angle_beta   90.00
_cell.angle_gamma   90.00
#
_symmetry.space_group_name_H-M   'P 1'
#
loop_
_entity.id
_entity.type
_entity.pdbx_description
1 polymer ?
#
loop_
_entity_poly.entity_id
_entity_poly.type
_entity_poly.pdbx_seq_one_letter_code
_entity_poly.pdbx_strand_id
1 'polypeptide(L)' 'HGILIRTRSMRGAAEEAPGAYKDVDAVARATEGAGLARRVAFLRPKVCVKG' A
#
# COMPACT_ATOMS: atom_id res chain seq x y z
N HIS A 1 -12.91 -4.00 -10.95
CA HIS A 1 -12.80 -4.84 -9.73
C HIS A 1 -12.36 -3.96 -8.57
N GLY A 2 -13.03 -4.05 -7.42
CA GLY A 2 -12.69 -3.28 -6.21
C GLY A 2 -11.79 -4.04 -5.23
N ILE A 3 -11.50 -3.42 -4.09
CA ILE A 3 -10.81 -4.01 -2.94
C ILE A 3 -11.83 -4.11 -1.81
N LEU A 4 -12.04 -5.30 -1.25
CA LEU A 4 -12.92 -5.48 -0.09
C LEU A 4 -12.17 -5.09 1.18
N ILE A 5 -12.74 -4.20 1.99
CA ILE A 5 -12.17 -3.82 3.29
C ILE A 5 -13.05 -4.38 4.42
N ARG A 6 -12.42 -5.07 5.37
CA ARG A 6 -13.03 -5.44 6.65
C ARG A 6 -12.26 -4.77 7.77
N THR A 7 -12.95 -3.98 8.59
CA THR A 7 -12.35 -3.21 9.69
C THR A 7 -13.24 -3.27 10.92
N ARG A 8 -12.65 -3.15 12.12
CA ARG A 8 -13.40 -2.92 13.37
C ARG A 8 -13.79 -1.46 13.56
N SER A 9 -13.05 -0.53 12.94
CA SER A 9 -13.27 0.92 13.08
C SER A 9 -13.13 1.65 11.75
N MET A 10 -14.14 2.45 11.40
CA MET A 10 -14.08 3.32 10.23
C MET A 10 -13.08 4.48 10.41
N ARG A 11 -12.88 4.92 11.65
CA ARG A 11 -11.85 5.93 11.96
C ARG A 11 -10.45 5.39 11.67
N GLY A 12 -10.13 4.20 12.18
CA GLY A 12 -8.83 3.58 11.92
C GLY A 12 -8.59 3.32 10.43
N ALA A 13 -9.63 2.91 9.69
CA ALA A 13 -9.55 2.78 8.24
C ALA A 13 -9.27 4.10 7.51
N ALA A 14 -9.80 5.23 8.02
CA ALA A 14 -9.54 6.56 7.47
C ALA A 14 -8.11 7.04 7.77
N GLU A 15 -7.58 6.73 8.95
CA GLU A 15 -6.20 7.07 9.34
C GLU A 15 -5.16 6.35 8.44
N GLU A 16 -5.49 5.16 7.94
CA GLU A 16 -4.66 4.40 6.99
C GLU A 16 -5.10 4.52 5.52
N ALA A 17 -5.96 5.50 5.19
CA ALA A 17 -6.39 5.70 3.82
C ALA A 17 -5.18 5.90 2.88
N PRO A 18 -5.24 5.52 1.59
CA PRO A 18 -4.10 5.63 0.69
C PRO A 18 -3.44 7.02 0.66
N GLY A 19 -4.23 8.08 0.81
CA GLY A 19 -3.74 9.46 0.86
C GLY A 19 -2.90 9.82 2.09
N ALA A 20 -2.92 9.01 3.15
CA ALA A 20 -2.07 9.18 4.32
C ALA A 20 -0.61 8.75 4.06
N TYR A 21 -0.36 8.00 2.98
CA TYR A 21 0.96 7.47 2.64
C TYR A 21 1.54 8.13 1.38
N LYS A 22 2.86 8.00 1.24
CA LYS A 22 3.57 8.32 -0.01
C LYS A 22 3.18 7.32 -1.10
N ASP A 23 3.39 7.72 -2.35
CA ASP A 23 3.35 6.77 -3.47
C ASP A 23 4.44 5.70 -3.30
N VAL A 24 4.03 4.47 -3.03
CA VAL A 24 4.92 3.31 -2.83
C VAL A 24 5.72 2.99 -4.09
N ASP A 25 5.20 3.26 -5.28
CA ASP A 25 5.90 2.99 -6.53
C ASP A 25 7.04 4.00 -6.75
N ALA A 26 6.85 5.26 -6.34
CA ALA A 26 7.92 6.26 -6.29
C ALA A 26 9.03 5.87 -5.31
N VAL A 27 8.66 5.37 -4.13
CA VAL A 27 9.64 4.87 -3.13
C VAL A 27 10.42 3.69 -3.69
N ALA A 28 9.73 2.70 -4.26
CA ALA A 28 10.37 1.50 -4.83
C ALA A 28 11.32 1.85 -5.98
N ARG A 29 10.95 2.79 -6.86
CA ARG A 29 11.82 3.32 -7.94
C ARG A 29 13.08 3.96 -7.39
N ALA A 30 12.96 4.79 -6.35
CA ALA A 30 14.11 5.45 -5.73
C ALA A 30 15.09 4.42 -5.13
N THR A 31 14.58 3.40 -4.45
CA THR A 31 15.39 2.32 -3.89
C THR A 31 16.14 1.52 -4.96
N GLU A 32 15.47 1.21 -6.08
CA GLU A 32 16.14 0.54 -7.21
C GLU A 32 17.16 1.43 -7.91
N GLY A 33 16.83 2.70 -8.15
CA GLY A 33 17.76 3.67 -8.76
C GLY A 33 19.01 3.90 -7.92
N ALA A 34 18.92 3.75 -6.59
CA ALA A 34 20.06 3.79 -5.68
C ALA A 34 20.86 2.46 -5.61
N GLY A 35 20.43 1.41 -6.31
CA GLY A 35 21.08 0.09 -6.28
C GLY A 35 20.90 -0.68 -4.98
N LEU A 36 19.98 -0.27 -4.11
CA LEU A 36 19.79 -0.86 -2.77
C LEU A 36 18.92 -2.11 -2.80
N ALA A 37 18.03 -2.23 -3.78
CA ALA A 37 17.19 -3.40 -3.98
C ALA A 37 16.79 -3.54 -5.45
N ARG A 38 16.54 -4.76 -5.90
CA ARG A 38 16.01 -5.05 -7.25
C ARG A 38 14.50 -5.26 -7.18
N ARG A 39 13.71 -4.62 -8.04
CA ARG A 39 12.27 -4.90 -8.15
C ARG A 39 12.04 -6.28 -8.76
N VAL A 40 11.03 -6.98 -8.26
CA VAL A 40 10.73 -8.36 -8.68
C VAL A 40 9.29 -8.49 -9.18
N ALA A 41 8.32 -8.02 -8.40
CA ALA A 41 6.91 -8.11 -8.74
C ALA A 41 6.13 -6.94 -8.14
N PHE A 42 4.98 -6.65 -8.74
CA PHE A 42 3.99 -5.72 -8.20
C PHE A 42 2.73 -6.48 -7.83
N LEU A 43 2.19 -6.20 -6.64
CA LEU A 43 1.00 -6.86 -6.12
C LEU A 43 -0.15 -5.85 -6.03
N ARG A 44 -1.36 -6.29 -6.37
CA ARG A 44 -2.60 -5.54 -6.15
C ARG A 44 -3.47 -6.27 -5.12
N PRO A 45 -3.91 -5.59 -4.06
CA PRO A 45 -4.76 -6.22 -3.05
C PRO A 45 -6.13 -6.56 -3.63
N LYS A 46 -6.71 -7.65 -3.12
CA LYS A 46 -8.12 -8.03 -3.36
C LYS A 46 -8.98 -7.80 -2.13
N VAL A 47 -8.42 -8.07 -0.95
CA VAL A 47 -9.06 -7.90 0.35
C VAL A 47 -8.06 -7.33 1.34
N CYS A 48 -8.48 -6.38 2.18
CA CYS A 48 -7.73 -5.85 3.31
C CYS A 48 -8.53 -6.06 4.60
N VAL A 49 -7.95 -6.75 5.57
CA VAL A 49 -8.53 -6.92 6.91
C VAL A 49 -7.72 -6.07 7.88
N LYS A 50 -8.38 -5.15 8.59
CA LYS A 50 -7.80 -4.17 9.51
C LYS A 50 -8.38 -4.34 10.92
N GLY A 51 -7.55 -4.10 11.93
CA GLY A 51 -7.86 -4.27 13.36
C GLY A 51 -8.52 -3.06 13.98
#